data_AF-A0A1G6LED7-F1
#
_entry.id   AF-A0A1G6LED7-F1
#
_cell.length_a   1.000
_cell.length_b   1.000
_cell.length_c   1.000
_cell.angle_alpha   90.00
_cell.angle_beta   90.00
_cell.angle_gamma   90.00
#
_symmetry.space_group_name_H-M   'P 1'
#
loop_
_entity.id
_entity.type
_entity.pdbx_description
1 polymer ?
#
loop_
_entity_poly.entity_id
_entity_poly.type
_entity_poly.pdbx_seq_one_letter_code
_entity_poly.pdbx_strand_id
1 'polypeptide(L)'
;MSLPRDPFAPHALGDAATVLGQRALAPISQAAMEAADNLLRKAAKALASGDEQRAATFVARAVALPYDRREEMFPAAASAAMMLFTIVGDEAEARNPRWIDAAAEVLPSEPGWGRSELLVTLGAVWDDYDLDPDEEAGLRALLAAPVDRPELQSSDLAGDELAAAVTEVLNVVVDYVAVLESWG
;
A
#
# COMPACT_ATOMS: atom_id res chain seq x y z
N MET A 1 -44.69 27.77 30.07
CA MET A 1 -44.73 28.81 29.02
C MET A 1 -43.30 28.95 28.50
N SER A 2 -42.94 28.17 27.48
CA SER A 2 -41.58 28.12 26.91
C SER A 2 -41.59 28.79 25.54
N LEU A 3 -40.66 29.71 25.33
CA LEU A 3 -40.44 30.37 24.04
C LEU A 3 -39.78 29.39 23.04
N PRO A 4 -40.09 29.46 21.74
CA PRO A 4 -39.43 28.65 20.72
C PRO A 4 -37.99 29.13 20.50
N ARG A 5 -37.06 28.17 20.34
CA ARG A 5 -35.68 28.43 19.92
C ARG A 5 -35.66 28.88 18.47
N ASP A 6 -34.91 29.94 18.20
CA ASP A 6 -34.65 30.50 16.87
C ASP A 6 -33.85 29.49 16.00
N PRO A 7 -34.34 29.06 14.83
CA PRO A 7 -33.65 28.11 13.96
C PRO A 7 -32.51 28.74 13.13
N PHE A 8 -32.20 30.03 13.31
CA PHE A 8 -31.21 30.75 12.50
C PHE A 8 -29.92 31.12 13.26
N ALA A 9 -29.51 30.34 14.26
CA ALA A 9 -28.16 30.46 14.79
C ALA A 9 -27.13 30.04 13.71
N PRO A 10 -26.16 30.90 13.35
CA PRO A 10 -25.27 30.64 12.22
C PRO A 10 -24.29 29.50 12.52
N HIS A 11 -24.45 28.37 11.83
CA HIS A 11 -23.43 27.30 11.70
C HIS A 11 -22.62 27.41 10.40
N ALA A 12 -22.81 28.48 9.61
CA ALA A 12 -22.29 28.55 8.24
C ALA A 12 -20.79 28.88 8.11
N LEU A 13 -20.11 29.37 9.15
CA LEU A 13 -18.70 29.76 9.05
C LEU A 13 -17.71 28.60 9.36
N GLY A 14 -18.12 27.63 10.17
CA GLY A 14 -17.31 26.45 10.48
C GLY A 14 -17.17 25.52 9.27
N ASP A 15 -18.28 25.25 8.57
CA ASP A 15 -18.30 24.35 7.42
C ASP A 15 -17.57 24.92 6.20
N ALA A 16 -17.63 26.23 5.99
CA ALA A 16 -16.91 26.87 4.88
C ALA A 16 -15.39 26.80 5.06
N ALA A 17 -14.87 26.97 6.28
CA ALA A 17 -13.44 26.82 6.57
C ALA A 17 -12.98 25.37 6.43
N THR A 18 -13.80 24.40 6.85
CA THR A 18 -13.52 22.96 6.69
C THR A 18 -13.48 22.55 5.22
N VAL A 19 -14.46 22.97 4.41
CA VAL A 19 -14.53 22.65 2.97
C VAL A 19 -13.42 23.35 2.18
N LEU A 20 -13.08 24.60 2.52
CA LEU A 20 -11.95 25.32 1.91
C LEU A 20 -10.60 24.69 2.30
N GLY A 21 -10.45 24.25 3.55
CA GLY A 21 -9.28 23.51 4.02
C GLY A 21 -9.13 22.16 3.32
N GLN A 22 -10.22 21.39 3.19
CA GLN A 22 -10.24 20.12 2.48
C GLN A 22 -9.85 20.24 1.00
N ARG A 23 -10.30 21.31 0.31
CA ARG A 23 -9.94 21.58 -1.09
C ARG A 23 -8.49 22.03 -1.26
N ALA A 24 -7.93 22.76 -0.30
CA ALA A 24 -6.54 23.20 -0.34
C ALA A 24 -5.55 22.07 -0.01
N LEU A 25 -5.96 21.10 0.82
CA LEU A 25 -5.13 19.97 1.23
C LEU A 25 -5.13 18.82 0.22
N ALA A 26 -6.19 18.66 -0.59
CA ALA A 26 -6.27 17.59 -1.58
C ALA A 26 -5.11 17.59 -2.60
N PRO A 27 -4.69 18.72 -3.21
CA PRO A 27 -3.53 18.74 -4.10
C PRO A 27 -2.20 18.42 -3.40
N ILE A 28 -2.06 18.76 -2.11
CA ILE A 28 -0.84 18.51 -1.33
C ILE A 28 -0.73 17.02 -1.01
N SER A 29 -1.84 16.40 -0.60
CA SER A 29 -1.97 14.96 -0.39
C SER A 29 -1.61 14.19 -1.66
N GLN A 30 -2.21 14.58 -2.79
CA GLN A 30 -1.93 13.96 -4.08
C GLN A 30 -0.45 14.11 -4.51
N ALA A 31 0.12 15.31 -4.36
CA ALA A 31 1.52 15.53 -4.72
C ALA A 31 2.49 14.72 -3.84
N ALA A 32 2.19 14.53 -2.56
CA ALA A 32 3.00 13.70 -1.67
C ALA A 32 2.93 12.22 -2.07
N MET A 33 1.74 11.72 -2.41
CA MET A 33 1.55 10.36 -2.92
C MET A 33 2.29 10.12 -4.25
N GLU A 34 2.16 11.04 -5.21
CA GLU A 34 2.88 10.96 -6.49
C GLU A 34 4.41 11.00 -6.30
N ALA A 35 4.89 11.83 -5.37
CA ALA A 35 6.31 11.89 -5.03
C ALA A 35 6.81 10.58 -4.40
N ALA A 36 6.03 10.01 -3.47
CA ALA A 36 6.32 8.74 -2.83
C ALA A 36 6.39 7.60 -3.86
N ASP A 37 5.34 7.42 -4.67
CA ASP A 37 5.29 6.40 -5.73
C ASP A 37 6.52 6.47 -6.66
N ASN A 38 6.87 7.67 -7.17
CA ASN A 38 8.02 7.84 -8.04
C ASN A 38 9.36 7.52 -7.35
N LEU A 39 9.50 7.80 -6.06
CA LEU A 39 10.70 7.44 -5.29
C LEU A 39 10.76 5.92 -5.08
N LEU A 40 9.65 5.29 -4.72
CA LEU A 40 9.60 3.85 -4.48
C LEU A 40 9.77 3.03 -5.76
N ARG A 41 9.25 3.48 -6.91
CA ARG A 41 9.54 2.83 -8.21
C ARG A 41 11.03 2.85 -8.55
N LYS A 42 11.73 3.95 -8.20
CA LYS A 42 13.19 4.03 -8.36
C LYS A 42 13.93 3.14 -7.38
N ALA A 43 13.40 2.99 -6.16
CA ALA A 43 13.93 2.05 -5.18
C ALA A 43 13.78 0.60 -5.66
N ALA A 44 12.58 0.18 -6.06
CA ALA A 44 12.31 -1.15 -6.61
C ALA A 44 13.23 -1.46 -7.81
N LYS A 45 13.38 -0.50 -8.75
CA LYS A 45 14.31 -0.65 -9.87
C LYS A 45 15.77 -0.82 -9.42
N ALA A 46 16.19 -0.09 -8.40
CA ALA A 46 17.54 -0.22 -7.86
C ALA A 46 17.75 -1.59 -7.18
N LEU A 47 16.78 -2.06 -6.39
CA LEU A 47 16.76 -3.40 -5.77
C LEU A 47 16.84 -4.50 -6.83
N ALA A 48 16.02 -4.44 -7.88
CA ALA A 48 16.04 -5.39 -8.98
C ALA A 48 17.40 -5.45 -9.72
N SER A 49 18.20 -4.39 -9.63
CA SER A 49 19.55 -4.34 -10.19
C SER A 49 20.67 -4.68 -9.19
N GLY A 50 20.33 -5.03 -7.94
CA GLY A 50 21.27 -5.31 -6.85
C GLY A 50 21.92 -4.06 -6.23
N ASP A 51 21.41 -2.86 -6.51
CA ASP A 51 21.94 -1.59 -5.99
C ASP A 51 21.21 -1.18 -4.70
N GLU A 52 21.44 -1.95 -3.63
CA GLU A 52 20.80 -1.77 -2.31
C GLU A 52 21.03 -0.37 -1.73
N GLN A 53 22.23 0.18 -1.89
CA GLN A 53 22.58 1.51 -1.36
C GLN A 53 21.76 2.62 -2.02
N ARG A 54 21.54 2.51 -3.33
CA ARG A 54 20.71 3.45 -4.08
C ARG A 54 19.24 3.28 -3.75
N ALA A 55 18.77 2.04 -3.58
CA ALA A 55 17.41 1.77 -3.12
C ALA A 55 17.15 2.42 -1.75
N ALA A 56 18.03 2.19 -0.77
CA ALA A 56 17.95 2.80 0.55
C ALA A 56 17.91 4.32 0.50
N THR A 57 18.66 4.94 -0.43
CA THR A 57 18.62 6.40 -0.62
C THR A 57 17.26 6.90 -1.11
N PHE A 58 16.59 6.15 -2.00
CA PHE A 58 15.25 6.51 -2.46
C PHE A 58 14.18 6.26 -1.40
N VAL A 59 14.25 5.14 -0.67
CA VAL A 59 13.35 4.85 0.46
C VAL A 59 13.46 5.92 1.54
N ALA A 60 14.68 6.29 1.95
CA ALA A 60 14.90 7.34 2.95
C ALA A 60 14.26 8.69 2.53
N ARG A 61 14.30 9.03 1.23
CA ARG A 61 13.63 10.23 0.71
C ARG A 61 12.11 10.13 0.71
N ALA A 62 11.57 8.94 0.44
CA ALA A 62 10.12 8.71 0.48
C ALA A 62 9.59 8.80 1.92
N VAL A 63 10.30 8.20 2.87
CA VAL A 63 9.97 8.25 4.31
C VAL A 63 10.09 9.65 4.90
N ALA A 64 10.96 10.50 4.34
CA ALA A 64 11.08 11.90 4.75
C ALA A 64 9.90 12.78 4.28
N LEU A 65 8.97 12.25 3.46
CA LEU A 65 7.78 13.00 3.07
C LEU A 65 6.87 13.20 4.29
N PRO A 66 6.18 14.36 4.39
CA PRO A 66 5.31 14.64 5.53
C PRO A 66 4.17 13.62 5.63
N TYR A 67 3.84 13.23 6.86
CA TYR A 67 2.63 12.48 7.17
C TYR A 67 1.39 13.20 6.64
N ASP A 68 0.50 12.46 5.99
CA ASP A 68 -0.75 13.00 5.50
C ASP A 68 -1.81 12.94 6.61
N ARG A 69 -2.07 14.10 7.21
CA ARG A 69 -3.10 14.22 8.27
C ARG A 69 -4.53 14.05 7.77
N ARG A 70 -4.78 14.15 6.47
CA ARG A 70 -6.12 14.00 5.90
C ARG A 70 -6.46 12.53 5.74
N GLU A 71 -5.52 11.77 5.21
CA GLU A 71 -5.66 10.33 4.98
C GLU A 71 -5.17 9.49 6.17
N GLU A 72 -4.66 10.16 7.22
CA GLU A 72 -4.12 9.55 8.44
C GLU A 72 -3.05 8.47 8.17
N MET A 73 -2.19 8.71 7.18
CA MET A 73 -1.18 7.74 6.77
C MET A 73 0.13 8.39 6.29
N PHE A 74 1.21 7.62 6.31
CA PHE A 74 2.47 8.01 5.66
C PHE A 74 2.40 7.73 4.16
N PRO A 75 2.68 8.70 3.27
CA PRO A 75 2.65 8.48 1.82
C PRO A 75 3.54 7.33 1.36
N ALA A 76 4.70 7.13 1.98
CA ALA A 76 5.59 6.02 1.66
C ALA A 76 4.97 4.64 1.97
N ALA A 77 4.27 4.51 3.10
CA ALA A 77 3.59 3.27 3.49
C ALA A 77 2.49 2.91 2.48
N ALA A 78 1.61 3.88 2.21
CA ALA A 78 0.50 3.70 1.28
C ALA A 78 0.95 3.47 -0.17
N SER A 79 1.97 4.18 -0.64
CA SER A 79 2.51 3.93 -1.98
C SER A 79 3.18 2.56 -2.11
N ALA A 80 3.81 2.04 -1.05
CA ALA A 80 4.39 0.68 -1.08
C ALA A 80 3.29 -0.38 -1.15
N ALA A 81 2.26 -0.28 -0.29
CA ALA A 81 1.10 -1.15 -0.28
C ALA A 81 0.37 -1.13 -1.64
N MET A 82 0.09 0.08 -2.16
CA MET A 82 -0.58 0.26 -3.46
C MET A 82 0.23 -0.32 -4.62
N MET A 83 1.57 -0.23 -4.58
CA MET A 83 2.43 -0.82 -5.60
C MET A 83 2.29 -2.34 -5.64
N LEU A 84 2.30 -2.99 -4.48
CA LEU A 84 2.10 -4.43 -4.38
C LEU A 84 0.69 -4.83 -4.85
N PHE A 85 -0.34 -4.13 -4.35
CA PHE A 85 -1.72 -4.36 -4.77
C PHE A 85 -1.91 -4.23 -6.27
N THR A 86 -1.36 -3.17 -6.88
CA THR A 86 -1.45 -2.95 -8.33
C THR A 86 -0.84 -4.11 -9.10
N ILE A 87 0.37 -4.56 -8.72
CA ILE A 87 1.05 -5.64 -9.45
C ILE A 87 0.32 -6.97 -9.32
N VAL A 88 -0.16 -7.32 -8.12
CA VAL A 88 -0.92 -8.57 -7.92
C VAL A 88 -2.28 -8.48 -8.61
N GLY A 89 -2.98 -7.36 -8.45
CA GLY A 89 -4.29 -7.09 -9.04
C GLY A 89 -4.27 -7.07 -10.57
N ASP A 90 -3.24 -6.46 -11.18
CA ASP A 90 -3.05 -6.44 -12.64
C ASP A 90 -2.92 -7.88 -13.20
N GLU A 91 -2.19 -8.75 -12.51
CA GLU A 91 -2.01 -10.15 -12.93
C GLU A 91 -3.28 -10.99 -12.73
N ALA A 92 -4.02 -10.75 -11.64
CA ALA A 92 -5.32 -11.34 -11.40
C ALA A 92 -6.35 -10.88 -12.46
N GLU A 93 -6.40 -9.58 -12.79
CA GLU A 93 -7.27 -9.03 -13.82
C GLU A 93 -6.94 -9.60 -15.21
N ALA A 94 -5.65 -9.75 -15.51
CA ALA A 94 -5.16 -10.37 -16.73
C ALA A 94 -5.44 -11.89 -16.80
N ARG A 95 -5.94 -12.49 -15.71
CA ARG A 95 -6.15 -13.94 -15.55
C ARG A 95 -4.88 -14.73 -15.85
N ASN A 96 -3.73 -14.22 -15.40
CA ASN A 96 -2.47 -14.95 -15.55
C ASN A 96 -2.51 -16.19 -14.65
N PRO A 97 -2.55 -17.42 -15.17
CA PRO A 97 -2.77 -18.62 -14.35
C PRO A 97 -1.66 -18.88 -13.31
N ARG A 98 -0.57 -18.11 -13.32
CA ARG A 98 0.58 -18.26 -12.44
C ARG A 98 0.67 -17.21 -11.34
N TRP A 99 -0.24 -16.24 -11.28
CA TRP A 99 -0.16 -15.14 -10.32
C TRP A 99 -0.19 -15.64 -8.86
N ILE A 100 -1.00 -16.64 -8.56
CA ILE A 100 -1.07 -17.29 -7.23
C ILE A 100 0.18 -18.11 -6.95
N ASP A 101 0.69 -18.84 -7.95
CA ASP A 101 1.91 -19.64 -7.80
C ASP A 101 3.11 -18.74 -7.48
N ALA A 102 3.20 -17.57 -8.12
CA ALA A 102 4.26 -16.60 -7.83
C ALA A 102 4.17 -16.09 -6.38
N ALA A 103 2.96 -15.78 -5.89
CA ALA A 103 2.77 -15.41 -4.50
C ALA A 103 3.15 -16.55 -3.53
N ALA A 104 2.82 -17.80 -3.89
CA ALA A 104 3.18 -18.98 -3.11
C ALA A 104 4.70 -19.21 -3.04
N GLU A 105 5.45 -18.84 -4.09
CA GLU A 105 6.91 -18.95 -4.13
C GLU A 105 7.62 -17.86 -3.30
N VAL A 106 7.08 -16.63 -3.28
CA VAL A 106 7.65 -15.49 -2.54
C VAL A 106 7.32 -15.54 -1.03
N LEU A 107 6.14 -16.00 -0.65
CA LEU A 107 5.68 -16.00 0.75
C LEU A 107 6.64 -16.65 1.77
N PRO A 108 7.37 -17.74 1.46
CA PRO A 108 8.32 -18.36 2.38
C PRO A 108 9.64 -17.60 2.56
N SER A 109 10.07 -16.79 1.58
CA SER A 109 11.35 -16.06 1.65
C SER A 109 11.26 -14.74 2.41
N GLU A 110 10.06 -14.18 2.52
CA GLU A 110 9.81 -12.86 3.11
C GLU A 110 9.23 -12.99 4.52
N PRO A 111 9.96 -12.70 5.61
CA PRO A 111 9.36 -12.54 6.93
C PRO A 111 8.84 -11.11 7.14
N GLY A 112 8.11 -10.89 8.24
CA GLY A 112 7.83 -9.54 8.71
C GLY A 112 6.74 -8.78 7.94
N TRP A 113 7.03 -7.53 7.57
CA TRP A 113 6.10 -6.64 6.88
C TRP A 113 5.83 -7.08 5.45
N GLY A 114 6.87 -7.54 4.72
CA GLY A 114 6.72 -7.98 3.34
C GLY A 114 5.65 -9.08 3.19
N ARG A 115 5.79 -10.14 3.97
CA ARG A 115 4.79 -11.23 3.98
C ARG A 115 3.42 -10.80 4.48
N SER A 116 3.35 -9.99 5.53
CA SER A 116 2.06 -9.55 6.06
C SER A 116 1.31 -8.73 5.02
N GLU A 117 2.01 -7.83 4.32
CA GLU A 117 1.43 -6.99 3.26
C GLU A 117 1.01 -7.80 2.04
N LEU A 118 1.77 -8.83 1.65
CA LEU A 118 1.37 -9.75 0.59
C LEU A 118 0.09 -10.50 0.97
N LEU A 119 -0.02 -11.05 2.18
CA LEU A 119 -1.24 -11.73 2.62
C LEU A 119 -2.45 -10.79 2.69
N VAL A 120 -2.27 -9.56 3.17
CA VAL A 120 -3.31 -8.51 3.13
C VAL A 120 -3.74 -8.25 1.70
N THR A 121 -2.78 -8.06 0.79
CA THR A 121 -3.04 -7.81 -0.64
C THR A 121 -3.81 -8.96 -1.28
N LEU A 122 -3.42 -10.20 -1.02
CA LEU A 122 -4.12 -11.39 -1.53
C LEU A 122 -5.55 -11.49 -0.98
N GLY A 123 -5.77 -11.10 0.29
CA GLY A 123 -7.10 -11.00 0.88
C GLY A 123 -7.96 -9.92 0.21
N ALA A 124 -7.38 -8.76 -0.10
CA ALA A 124 -8.09 -7.71 -0.83
C ALA A 124 -8.46 -8.16 -2.25
N VAL A 125 -7.54 -8.81 -2.97
CA VAL A 125 -7.82 -9.36 -4.31
C VAL A 125 -8.91 -10.44 -4.25
N TRP A 126 -8.91 -11.29 -3.21
CA TRP A 126 -9.98 -12.25 -2.98
C TRP A 126 -11.34 -11.58 -2.87
N ASP A 127 -11.43 -10.48 -2.11
CA ASP A 127 -12.70 -9.80 -1.84
C ASP A 127 -13.18 -8.98 -3.05
N ASP A 128 -12.26 -8.44 -3.85
CA ASP A 128 -12.55 -7.49 -4.93
C ASP A 128 -12.75 -8.12 -6.33
N TYR A 129 -12.25 -9.35 -6.57
CA TYR A 129 -12.24 -9.97 -7.90
C TYR A 129 -13.11 -11.24 -7.97
N ASP A 130 -13.74 -11.46 -9.14
CA ASP A 130 -14.43 -12.70 -9.46
C ASP A 130 -13.41 -13.78 -9.87
N LEU A 131 -13.02 -14.61 -8.89
CA LEU A 131 -12.05 -15.70 -9.05
C LEU A 131 -12.72 -17.00 -9.50
N ASP A 132 -11.96 -17.85 -10.20
CA ASP A 132 -12.42 -19.20 -10.47
C ASP A 132 -12.21 -20.14 -9.25
N PRO A 133 -12.84 -21.34 -9.23
CA PRO A 133 -12.74 -22.24 -8.08
C PRO A 133 -11.33 -22.71 -7.74
N ASP A 134 -10.44 -22.82 -8.73
CA ASP A 134 -9.05 -23.24 -8.51
C ASP A 134 -8.24 -22.08 -7.93
N GLU A 135 -8.46 -20.85 -8.40
CA GLU A 135 -7.89 -19.63 -7.83
C GLU A 135 -8.34 -19.40 -6.38
N GLU A 136 -9.64 -19.55 -6.11
CA GLU A 136 -10.16 -19.54 -4.74
C GLU A 136 -9.54 -20.64 -3.88
N ALA A 137 -9.34 -21.85 -4.42
CA ALA A 137 -8.69 -22.90 -3.63
C ALA A 137 -7.24 -22.53 -3.30
N GLY A 138 -6.51 -21.99 -4.26
CA GLY A 138 -5.12 -21.55 -4.12
C GLY A 138 -4.96 -20.43 -3.09
N LEU A 139 -5.70 -19.32 -3.25
CA LEU A 139 -5.63 -18.21 -2.30
C LEU A 139 -6.08 -18.62 -0.90
N ARG A 140 -7.09 -19.49 -0.75
CA ARG A 140 -7.55 -19.96 0.56
C ARG A 140 -6.46 -20.73 1.29
N ALA A 141 -5.63 -21.48 0.56
CA ALA A 141 -4.49 -22.17 1.13
C ALA A 141 -3.40 -21.19 1.60
N LEU A 142 -3.12 -20.14 0.84
CA LEU A 142 -2.16 -19.10 1.22
C LEU A 142 -2.63 -18.27 2.42
N LEU A 143 -3.90 -17.84 2.40
CA LEU A 143 -4.55 -17.05 3.44
C LEU A 143 -4.87 -17.83 4.71
N ALA A 144 -4.71 -19.16 4.70
CA ALA A 144 -4.73 -19.94 5.94
C ALA A 144 -3.53 -19.65 6.84
N ALA A 145 -2.46 -19.06 6.30
CA ALA A 145 -1.35 -18.58 7.10
C ALA A 145 -1.73 -17.32 7.90
N PRO A 146 -1.25 -17.19 9.15
CA PRO A 146 -1.53 -16.00 9.94
C PRO A 146 -0.85 -14.77 9.34
N VAL A 147 -1.57 -13.65 9.41
CA VAL A 147 -1.02 -12.32 9.21
C VAL A 147 -0.40 -11.87 10.54
N ASP A 148 0.91 -11.64 10.54
CA ASP A 148 1.67 -11.36 11.77
C ASP A 148 1.68 -9.86 12.15
N ARG A 149 1.35 -8.99 11.20
CA ARG A 149 1.36 -7.52 11.36
C ARG A 149 0.12 -6.88 10.73
N PRO A 150 -0.37 -5.75 11.26
CA PRO A 150 -1.42 -4.98 10.58
C PRO A 150 -0.96 -4.51 9.19
N GLU A 151 -1.88 -3.94 8.41
CA GLU A 151 -1.55 -3.33 7.12
C GLU A 151 -0.52 -2.20 7.30
N LEU A 152 0.47 -2.14 6.41
CA LEU A 152 1.55 -1.16 6.50
C LEU A 152 1.02 0.28 6.46
N GLN A 153 0.07 0.58 5.57
CA GLN A 153 -0.52 1.91 5.43
C GLN A 153 -1.30 2.38 6.66
N SER A 154 -1.85 1.45 7.43
CA SER A 154 -2.65 1.69 8.63
C SER A 154 -1.81 1.69 9.91
N SER A 155 -0.49 1.52 9.78
CA SER A 155 0.42 1.40 10.90
C SER A 155 1.09 2.73 11.24
N ASP A 156 1.20 3.03 12.54
CA ASP A 156 1.90 4.22 13.05
C ASP A 156 3.42 3.95 13.16
N LEU A 157 4.08 3.82 12.01
CA LEU A 157 5.53 3.66 11.91
C LEU A 157 6.18 4.95 11.42
N ALA A 158 7.32 5.31 12.00
CA ALA A 158 8.07 6.50 11.56
C ALA A 158 9.57 6.22 11.44
N GLY A 159 10.24 7.03 10.61
CA GLY A 159 11.68 7.01 10.47
C GLY A 159 12.22 5.65 10.03
N ASP A 160 13.21 5.14 10.74
CA ASP A 160 13.94 3.93 10.36
C ASP A 160 13.05 2.68 10.34
N GLU A 161 12.06 2.58 11.23
CA GLU A 161 11.13 1.44 11.24
C GLU A 161 10.23 1.43 10.01
N LEU A 162 9.74 2.60 9.59
CA LEU A 162 8.97 2.72 8.36
C LEU A 162 9.85 2.43 7.13
N ALA A 163 11.10 2.90 7.12
CA ALA A 163 12.03 2.63 6.03
C ALA A 163 12.31 1.12 5.88
N ALA A 164 12.52 0.41 6.99
CA ALA A 164 12.70 -1.03 6.98
C ALA A 164 11.44 -1.74 6.43
N ALA A 165 10.26 -1.38 6.95
CA ALA A 165 8.99 -1.97 6.53
C ALA A 165 8.70 -1.76 5.03
N VAL A 166 8.90 -0.53 4.53
CA VAL A 166 8.77 -0.21 3.10
C VAL A 166 9.76 -0.99 2.27
N THR A 167 11.00 -1.17 2.73
CA THR A 167 12.01 -1.96 2.00
C THR A 167 11.61 -3.42 1.90
N GLU A 168 11.10 -4.04 2.98
CA GLU A 168 10.59 -5.42 2.97
C GLU A 168 9.45 -5.58 1.95
N VAL A 169 8.50 -4.65 1.90
CA VAL A 169 7.42 -4.69 0.89
C VAL A 169 7.95 -4.52 -0.54
N LEU A 170 8.96 -3.68 -0.76
CA LEU A 170 9.58 -3.54 -2.08
C LEU A 170 10.36 -4.78 -2.51
N ASN A 171 10.96 -5.53 -1.59
CA ASN A 171 11.60 -6.82 -1.91
C ASN A 171 10.55 -7.81 -2.41
N VAL A 172 9.40 -7.93 -1.73
CA VAL A 172 8.26 -8.75 -2.21
C VAL A 172 7.87 -8.35 -3.62
N VAL A 173 7.72 -7.06 -3.91
CA VAL A 173 7.39 -6.57 -5.25
C VAL A 173 8.41 -7.03 -6.29
N VAL A 174 9.70 -6.86 -5.99
CA VAL A 174 10.79 -7.23 -6.90
C VAL A 174 10.83 -8.74 -7.12
N ASP A 175 10.74 -9.53 -6.06
CA ASP A 175 10.81 -10.99 -6.11
C ASP A 175 9.59 -11.58 -6.82
N TYR A 176 8.39 -11.04 -6.57
CA TYR A 176 7.17 -11.46 -7.25
C TYR A 176 7.26 -11.24 -8.77
N VAL A 177 7.71 -10.06 -9.20
CA VAL A 177 7.92 -9.76 -10.62
C VAL A 177 9.00 -10.69 -11.20
N ALA A 178 10.12 -10.89 -10.49
CA ALA A 178 11.19 -11.76 -10.96
C ALA A 178 10.75 -13.22 -11.14
N VAL A 179 9.92 -13.73 -10.23
CA VAL A 179 9.33 -15.08 -10.34
C VAL A 179 8.43 -15.18 -11.58
N LEU A 180 7.53 -14.21 -11.78
CA LEU A 180 6.65 -14.18 -12.96
C LEU A 180 7.44 -14.12 -14.27
N GLU A 181 8.46 -13.26 -14.34
CA GLU A 181 9.33 -13.12 -15.51
C GLU A 181 10.15 -14.39 -15.78
N SER A 182 10.53 -15.14 -14.75
CA SER A 182 11.28 -16.40 -14.90
C SER A 182 10.49 -17.51 -15.61
N TRP A 183 9.16 -17.37 -15.66
CA TRP A 183 8.26 -18.34 -16.27
C TRP A 183 7.77 -17.93 -17.67
N GLY A 184 7.97 -16.67 -18.07
CA GLY A 184 7.59 -16.13 -19.38
C GLY A 184 8.48 -16.62 -20.52
#